data_AF-A0AA42AUJ0-F1
#
_entry.id   AF-A0AA42AUJ0-F1
#
_cell.length_a   1.000
_cell.length_b   1.000
_cell.length_c   1.000
_cell.angle_alpha   90.00
_cell.angle_beta   90.00
_cell.angle_gamma   90.00
#
_symmetry.space_group_name_H-M   'P 1'
#
loop_
_entity.id
_entity.type
_entity.pdbx_description
1 polymer ?
#
loop_
_entity_poly.entity_id
_entity_poly.type
_entity_poly.pdbx_seq_one_letter_code
_entity_poly.pdbx_strand_id
1 'polypeptide(L)'
;MGKAKKSPKFAVMKRLISSKMIKKTKEDVLNPRKKNLEKEKLPRNVPQVSSALFFKHNSALGPPYRVLVDTNFINFSIQNKLDLEKAMMDCLYAKCTPCITDCVMAELEKLGQKYRVALRIAKDPRFERLPCTHKGTYADDCLVDRVTQHKCYIVATCDRDLKRRIRKVPGVPIMYITNHKYSIERLPEATLGGGNARRLSKSLFFISLL
;
A
#
# COMPACT_ATOMS: atom_id res chain seq x y z
N MET A 1 -47.48 48.97 -3.62
CA MET A 1 -48.11 48.03 -4.59
C MET A 1 -47.80 46.59 -4.20
N GLY A 2 -48.81 45.82 -3.79
CA GLY A 2 -48.63 44.40 -3.43
C GLY A 2 -48.52 43.53 -4.69
N LYS A 3 -47.51 42.66 -4.75
CA LYS A 3 -47.28 41.76 -5.90
C LYS A 3 -48.44 40.76 -6.06
N ALA A 4 -48.85 40.52 -7.31
CA ALA A 4 -49.92 39.60 -7.66
C ALA A 4 -49.63 38.18 -7.12
N LYS A 5 -50.62 37.59 -6.44
CA LYS A 5 -50.53 36.22 -5.91
C LYS A 5 -50.55 35.22 -7.07
N LYS A 6 -49.59 34.29 -7.11
CA LYS A 6 -49.56 33.21 -8.10
C LYS A 6 -50.80 32.33 -7.94
N SER A 7 -51.56 32.18 -9.01
CA SER A 7 -52.73 31.32 -9.05
C SER A 7 -52.32 29.84 -8.93
N PRO A 8 -53.12 29.02 -8.22
CA PRO A 8 -52.88 27.59 -8.16
C PRO A 8 -53.02 26.98 -9.56
N LYS A 9 -52.13 26.03 -9.87
CA LYS A 9 -52.21 25.28 -11.13
C LYS A 9 -53.37 24.29 -11.05
N PHE A 10 -54.20 24.23 -12.09
CA PHE A 10 -55.26 23.24 -12.20
C PHE A 10 -54.66 21.84 -12.45
N ALA A 11 -55.28 20.80 -11.87
CA ALA A 11 -54.89 19.39 -12.01
C ALA A 11 -53.45 19.03 -11.56
N VAL A 12 -52.97 19.60 -10.46
CA VAL A 12 -51.69 19.20 -9.86
C VAL A 12 -51.85 17.83 -9.19
N MET A 13 -51.31 16.79 -9.84
CA MET A 13 -51.26 15.44 -9.28
C MET A 13 -50.00 15.25 -8.42
N LYS A 14 -50.10 14.36 -7.42
CA LYS A 14 -48.94 13.88 -6.65
C LYS A 14 -47.97 13.19 -7.61
N ARG A 15 -46.68 13.51 -7.51
CA ARG A 15 -45.66 12.88 -8.37
C ARG A 15 -45.56 11.39 -8.02
N LEU A 16 -46.10 10.53 -8.89
CA LEU A 16 -45.99 9.09 -8.80
C LEU A 16 -44.84 8.59 -9.67
N ILE A 17 -44.21 7.50 -9.25
CA ILE A 17 -43.13 6.87 -10.00
C ILE A 17 -43.73 6.31 -11.29
N SER A 18 -43.26 6.84 -12.43
CA SER A 18 -43.72 6.40 -13.74
C SER A 18 -43.23 4.99 -14.06
N SER A 19 -44.07 4.18 -14.71
CA SER A 19 -43.71 2.86 -15.23
C SER A 19 -42.50 2.91 -16.18
N LYS A 20 -42.28 4.03 -16.90
CA LYS A 20 -41.09 4.26 -17.73
C LYS A 20 -39.81 4.39 -16.90
N MET A 21 -39.88 5.00 -15.73
CA MET A 21 -38.72 5.15 -14.83
C MET A 21 -38.33 3.78 -14.25
N ILE A 22 -39.32 2.98 -13.83
CA ILE A 22 -39.10 1.61 -13.33
C ILE A 22 -38.47 0.73 -14.41
N LYS A 23 -38.94 0.83 -15.66
CA LYS A 23 -38.36 0.08 -16.79
C LYS A 23 -36.92 0.50 -17.08
N LYS A 24 -36.60 1.80 -17.08
CA LYS A 24 -35.22 2.29 -17.25
C LYS A 24 -34.29 1.80 -16.14
N THR A 25 -34.67 1.94 -14.87
CA THR A 25 -33.85 1.43 -13.76
C THR A 25 -33.66 -0.08 -13.84
N LYS A 26 -34.69 -0.83 -14.26
CA LYS A 26 -34.56 -2.28 -14.51
C LYS A 26 -33.61 -2.56 -15.67
N GLU A 27 -33.71 -1.85 -16.80
CA GLU A 27 -32.79 -2.01 -17.94
C GLU A 27 -31.35 -1.64 -17.58
N ASP A 28 -31.10 -0.61 -16.78
CA ASP A 28 -29.75 -0.20 -16.39
C ASP A 28 -29.10 -1.19 -15.41
N VAL A 29 -29.91 -1.83 -14.55
CA VAL A 29 -29.45 -2.83 -13.56
C VAL A 29 -29.34 -4.23 -14.16
N LEU A 30 -30.28 -4.64 -15.03
CA LEU A 30 -30.43 -6.01 -15.55
C LEU A 30 -29.83 -6.24 -16.94
N ASN A 31 -29.23 -5.25 -17.59
CA ASN A 31 -28.75 -5.43 -18.96
C ASN A 31 -27.21 -5.68 -19.00
N PRO A 32 -26.74 -6.92 -18.79
CA PRO A 32 -25.32 -7.27 -18.86
C PRO A 32 -24.75 -7.06 -20.27
N ARG A 33 -25.60 -7.03 -21.30
CA ARG A 33 -25.18 -6.86 -22.70
C ARG A 33 -24.62 -5.46 -23.00
N LYS A 34 -25.16 -4.39 -22.39
CA LYS A 34 -24.60 -3.03 -22.54
C LYS A 34 -23.22 -2.90 -21.89
N LYS A 35 -23.04 -3.44 -20.68
CA LYS A 35 -21.73 -3.48 -20.01
C LYS A 35 -20.68 -4.25 -20.81
N ASN A 36 -21.07 -5.31 -21.52
CA ASN A 36 -20.14 -6.09 -22.36
C ASN A 36 -19.75 -5.35 -23.64
N LEU A 37 -20.69 -4.69 -24.32
CA LEU A 37 -20.42 -3.88 -25.52
C LEU A 37 -19.53 -2.67 -25.25
N GLU A 38 -19.63 -2.05 -24.07
CA GLU A 38 -18.71 -0.99 -23.64
C GLU A 38 -17.32 -1.54 -23.30
N LYS A 39 -17.23 -2.74 -22.70
CA LYS A 39 -15.95 -3.40 -22.42
C LYS A 39 -15.20 -3.81 -23.69
N GLU A 40 -15.89 -4.23 -24.73
CA GLU A 40 -15.27 -4.61 -26.02
C GLU A 40 -14.74 -3.42 -26.81
N LYS A 41 -15.29 -2.21 -26.61
CA LYS A 41 -14.84 -0.98 -27.26
C LYS A 41 -13.68 -0.28 -26.55
N LEU A 42 -13.30 -0.73 -25.35
CA LEU A 42 -12.14 -0.20 -24.65
C LEU A 42 -10.85 -0.73 -25.30
N PRO A 43 -9.87 0.13 -25.62
CA PRO A 43 -8.58 -0.34 -26.10
C PRO A 43 -7.96 -1.27 -25.06
N ARG A 44 -7.39 -2.40 -25.53
CA ARG A 44 -6.70 -3.37 -24.67
C ARG A 44 -5.45 -2.72 -24.09
N ASN A 45 -5.58 -2.12 -22.91
CA ASN A 45 -4.44 -1.57 -22.18
C ASN A 45 -3.67 -2.72 -21.52
N VAL A 46 -2.71 -3.28 -22.25
CA VAL A 46 -1.72 -4.17 -21.66
C VAL A 46 -0.64 -3.28 -21.04
N PRO A 47 -0.48 -3.28 -19.70
CA PRO A 47 0.56 -2.47 -19.07
C PRO A 47 1.92 -2.95 -19.57
N GLN A 48 2.70 -2.03 -20.14
CA GLN A 48 4.08 -2.31 -20.54
C GLN A 48 4.93 -2.58 -19.31
N VAL A 49 5.76 -3.61 -19.37
CA VAL A 49 6.69 -3.92 -18.27
C VAL A 49 7.77 -2.84 -18.25
N SER A 50 7.99 -2.23 -17.08
CA SER A 50 8.99 -1.18 -16.88
C SER A 50 10.39 -1.62 -17.35
N SER A 51 11.06 -0.78 -18.13
CA SER A 51 12.44 -0.99 -18.62
C SER A 51 13.48 -1.16 -17.52
N ALA A 52 13.22 -0.65 -16.33
CA ALA A 52 14.06 -0.82 -15.13
C ALA A 52 14.15 -2.27 -14.61
N LEU A 53 13.30 -3.18 -15.10
CA LEU A 53 13.34 -4.59 -14.73
C LEU A 53 14.09 -5.40 -15.79
N PHE A 54 15.32 -5.82 -15.49
CA PHE A 54 15.97 -6.90 -16.22
C PHE A 54 15.48 -8.23 -15.62
N PHE A 55 14.49 -8.85 -16.26
CA PHE A 55 13.73 -10.02 -15.79
C PHE A 55 13.03 -9.81 -14.43
N LYS A 56 13.78 -9.81 -13.32
CA LYS A 56 13.32 -9.60 -11.95
C LYS A 56 14.23 -8.67 -11.15
N HIS A 57 15.41 -8.33 -11.67
CA HIS A 57 16.35 -7.43 -11.04
C HIS A 57 16.00 -5.99 -11.40
N ASN A 58 15.98 -5.13 -10.38
CA ASN A 58 15.56 -3.74 -10.51
C ASN A 58 16.79 -2.84 -10.47
N SER A 59 17.29 -2.47 -11.65
CA SER A 59 18.50 -1.67 -11.80
C SER A 59 18.30 -0.20 -11.40
N ALA A 60 17.07 0.23 -11.14
CA ALA A 60 16.75 1.60 -10.75
C ALA A 60 16.88 1.87 -9.24
N LEU A 61 17.18 0.84 -8.43
CA LEU A 61 17.43 1.00 -6.99
C LEU A 61 18.88 1.42 -6.76
N GLY A 62 19.16 2.71 -7.00
CA GLY A 62 20.44 3.34 -6.65
C GLY A 62 20.37 4.07 -5.30
N PRO A 63 21.51 4.25 -4.60
CA PRO A 63 21.58 5.17 -3.46
C PRO A 63 21.26 6.61 -3.93
N PRO A 64 20.41 7.38 -3.25
CA PRO A 64 19.75 7.11 -1.96
C PRO A 64 18.49 6.23 -2.07
N TYR A 65 18.38 5.24 -1.19
CA TYR A 65 17.21 4.35 -1.14
C TYR A 65 16.00 5.08 -0.56
N ARG A 66 14.86 4.99 -1.25
CA ARG A 66 13.58 5.51 -0.78
C ARG A 66 12.76 4.39 -0.18
N VAL A 67 12.45 4.51 1.12
CA VAL A 67 11.73 3.47 1.86
C VAL A 67 10.33 3.97 2.20
N LEU A 68 9.29 3.38 1.63
CA LEU A 68 7.91 3.64 2.00
C LEU A 68 7.62 3.00 3.35
N VAL A 69 7.20 3.82 4.31
CA VAL A 69 6.94 3.40 5.69
C VAL A 69 5.45 3.26 5.94
N ASP A 70 5.08 2.13 6.55
CA ASP A 70 3.72 1.79 6.97
C ASP A 70 3.47 2.12 8.46
N THR A 71 2.19 2.31 8.86
CA THR A 71 1.82 2.70 10.23
C THR A 71 2.21 1.62 11.24
N ASN A 72 1.93 0.36 10.93
CA ASN A 72 2.27 -0.77 11.78
C ASN A 72 3.77 -0.92 11.96
N PHE A 73 4.57 -0.64 10.92
CA PHE A 73 6.02 -0.69 10.99
C PHE A 73 6.59 0.34 11.98
N ILE A 74 6.04 1.56 12.01
CA ILE A 74 6.44 2.60 12.98
C ILE A 74 6.11 2.14 14.40
N ASN A 75 4.92 1.55 14.60
CA ASN A 75 4.49 1.06 15.90
C ASN A 75 5.42 -0.03 16.45
N PHE A 76 5.77 -1.01 15.61
CA PHE A 76 6.72 -2.05 15.99
C PHE A 76 8.15 -1.51 16.19
N SER A 77 8.54 -0.47 15.48
CA SER A 77 9.85 0.18 15.67
C SER A 77 9.95 0.85 17.03
N ILE A 78 8.87 1.54 17.45
CA ILE A 78 8.79 2.18 18.78
C ILE A 78 8.80 1.15 19.89
N GLN A 79 8.03 0.06 19.75
CA GLN A 79 8.02 -1.03 20.74
C GLN A 79 9.41 -1.66 20.93
N ASN A 80 10.17 -1.81 19.85
CA ASN A 80 11.51 -2.37 19.87
C ASN A 80 12.60 -1.33 20.17
N LYS A 81 12.24 -0.06 20.39
CA LYS A 81 13.17 1.07 20.64
C LYS A 81 14.21 1.26 19.53
N LEU A 82 13.77 1.12 18.28
CA LEU A 82 14.63 1.28 17.11
C LEU A 82 14.46 2.69 16.51
N ASP A 83 15.60 3.35 16.29
CA ASP A 83 15.66 4.59 15.51
C ASP A 83 15.51 4.25 14.02
N LEU A 84 14.40 4.65 13.40
CA LEU A 84 14.04 4.30 12.02
C LEU A 84 15.16 4.58 11.00
N GLU A 85 15.74 5.78 11.03
CA GLU A 85 16.78 6.19 10.08
C GLU A 85 18.08 5.39 10.26
N LYS A 86 18.55 5.27 11.52
CA LYS A 86 19.79 4.54 11.84
C LYS A 86 19.65 3.06 11.51
N ALA A 87 18.57 2.43 11.94
CA ALA A 87 18.33 1.02 11.70
C ALA A 87 18.14 0.70 10.21
N MET A 88 17.62 1.64 9.39
CA MET A 88 17.59 1.49 7.93
C MET A 88 18.99 1.59 7.32
N MET A 89 19.79 2.56 7.75
CA MET A 89 21.18 2.70 7.28
C MET A 89 22.04 1.49 7.64
N ASP A 90 21.87 0.94 8.84
CA ASP A 90 22.58 -0.27 9.28
C ASP A 90 22.17 -1.53 8.50
N CYS A 91 20.94 -1.57 7.98
CA CYS A 91 20.42 -2.70 7.21
C CYS A 91 20.84 -2.65 5.74
N LEU A 92 20.82 -1.47 5.13
CA LEU A 92 21.09 -1.25 3.70
C LEU A 92 22.53 -0.83 3.41
N TYR A 93 23.31 -0.47 4.43
CA TYR A 93 24.68 0.07 4.33
C TYR A 93 24.80 1.28 3.38
N ALA A 94 23.72 2.03 3.20
CA ALA A 94 23.64 3.16 2.30
C ALA A 94 22.70 4.24 2.85
N LYS A 95 22.76 5.45 2.27
CA LYS A 95 21.86 6.54 2.64
C LYS A 95 20.42 6.18 2.31
N CYS A 96 19.57 6.20 3.33
CA CYS A 96 18.16 5.88 3.22
C CYS A 96 17.32 7.12 3.55
N THR A 97 16.33 7.41 2.70
CA THR A 97 15.34 8.44 2.95
C THR A 97 14.00 7.75 3.21
N PRO A 98 13.49 7.77 4.45
CA PRO A 98 12.19 7.22 4.74
C PRO A 98 11.12 8.15 4.19
N CYS A 99 10.15 7.58 3.48
CA CYS A 99 9.06 8.28 2.82
C CYS A 99 7.74 7.87 3.47
N ILE A 100 6.90 8.86 3.81
CA ILE A 100 5.57 8.64 4.38
C ILE A 100 4.53 9.19 3.41
N THR A 101 3.51 8.39 3.12
CA THR A 101 2.37 8.82 2.32
C THR A 101 1.31 9.52 3.18
N ASP A 102 0.58 10.48 2.61
CA ASP A 102 -0.50 11.18 3.32
C ASP A 102 -1.54 10.24 3.95
N CYS A 103 -1.80 9.08 3.35
CA CYS A 103 -2.79 8.14 3.87
C CYS A 103 -2.34 7.41 5.12
N VAL A 104 -1.06 7.01 5.17
CA VAL A 104 -0.41 6.50 6.39
C VAL A 104 -0.43 7.57 7.48
N MET A 105 -0.20 8.84 7.12
CA MET A 105 -0.28 9.95 8.07
C MET A 105 -1.70 10.13 8.63
N ALA A 106 -2.72 10.04 7.76
CA ALA A 106 -4.12 10.12 8.15
C ALA A 106 -4.55 8.93 9.02
N GLU A 107 -4.03 7.73 8.77
CA GLU A 107 -4.26 6.56 9.63
C GLU A 107 -3.66 6.73 11.03
N LEU A 108 -2.43 7.25 11.13
CA LEU A 108 -1.82 7.57 12.42
C LEU A 108 -2.63 8.60 13.21
N GLU A 109 -3.20 9.60 12.54
CA GLU A 109 -4.08 10.60 13.18
C GLU A 109 -5.38 9.98 13.70
N LYS A 110 -5.95 9.01 12.98
CA LYS A 110 -7.17 8.28 13.40
C LYS A 110 -6.94 7.38 14.61
N LEU A 111 -5.76 6.77 14.72
CA LEU A 111 -5.41 5.87 15.82
C LEU A 111 -5.22 6.63 17.16
N GLY A 112 -5.14 7.97 17.13
CA GLY A 112 -5.35 8.83 18.30
C GLY A 112 -4.17 8.89 19.29
N GLN A 113 -4.50 9.09 20.58
CA GLN A 113 -3.52 9.47 21.62
C GLN A 113 -2.45 8.41 21.90
N LYS A 114 -2.76 7.11 21.72
CA LYS A 114 -1.83 6.00 21.94
C LYS A 114 -0.60 6.09 21.03
N TYR A 115 -0.74 6.71 19.86
CA TYR A 115 0.29 6.79 18.82
C TYR A 115 0.86 8.21 18.66
N ARG A 116 0.72 9.07 19.69
CA ARG A 116 1.24 10.43 19.68
C ARG A 116 2.76 10.50 19.45
N VAL A 117 3.50 9.51 19.94
CA VAL A 117 4.95 9.39 19.70
C VAL A 117 5.24 9.07 18.24
N ALA A 118 4.51 8.13 17.65
CA ALA A 118 4.62 7.79 16.22
C ALA A 118 4.32 9.00 15.33
N LEU A 119 3.29 9.78 15.67
CA LEU A 119 2.91 10.99 14.95
C LEU A 119 3.98 12.09 15.03
N ARG A 120 4.71 12.21 16.15
CA ARG A 120 5.85 13.13 16.26
C ARG A 120 6.99 12.70 15.33
N ILE A 121 7.36 11.41 15.39
CA ILE A 121 8.42 10.85 14.56
C ILE A 121 8.09 11.01 13.07
N ALA A 122 6.85 10.71 12.67
CA ALA A 122 6.39 10.85 11.29
C ALA A 122 6.39 12.32 10.80
N LYS A 123 6.40 13.31 11.70
CA LYS A 123 6.47 14.73 11.34
C LYS A 123 7.89 15.26 11.25
N ASP A 124 8.90 14.47 11.59
CA ASP A 124 10.29 14.91 11.55
C ASP A 124 10.74 15.24 10.11
N PRO A 125 11.60 16.26 9.91
CA PRO A 125 12.03 16.72 8.59
C PRO A 125 12.91 15.71 7.84
N ARG A 126 13.35 14.64 8.51
CA ARG A 126 14.10 13.52 7.92
C ARG A 126 13.21 12.64 7.05
N PHE A 127 11.90 12.67 7.26
CA PHE A 127 10.93 11.94 6.46
C PHE A 127 10.48 12.77 5.26
N GLU A 128 10.55 12.18 4.08
CA GLU A 128 9.98 12.76 2.87
C GLU A 128 8.48 12.48 2.84
N ARG A 129 7.66 13.52 2.70
CA ARG A 129 6.20 13.36 2.58
C ARG A 129 5.81 13.22 1.12
N LEU A 130 5.06 12.17 0.81
CA LEU A 130 4.61 11.87 -0.53
C LEU A 130 3.10 12.12 -0.66
N PRO A 131 2.70 13.08 -1.52
CA PRO A 131 1.30 13.43 -1.68
C PRO A 131 0.52 12.29 -2.33
N CYS A 132 -0.71 12.06 -1.88
CA CYS A 132 -1.60 11.03 -2.40
C CYS A 132 -2.79 11.62 -3.17
N THR A 133 -3.11 11.07 -4.34
CA THR A 133 -4.16 11.58 -5.23
C THR A 133 -5.44 10.74 -5.23
N HIS A 134 -5.64 9.87 -4.24
CA HIS A 134 -6.81 8.99 -4.17
C HIS A 134 -7.81 9.46 -3.10
N LYS A 135 -9.08 9.09 -3.28
CA LYS A 135 -10.15 9.39 -2.33
C LYS A 135 -10.23 8.26 -1.30
N GLY A 136 -10.03 8.59 -0.04
CA GLY A 136 -10.06 7.64 1.07
C GLY A 136 -8.70 7.50 1.75
N THR A 137 -8.66 6.72 2.84
CA THR A 137 -7.46 6.53 3.67
C THR A 137 -7.18 5.03 3.81
N TYR A 138 -7.05 4.33 2.69
CA TYR A 138 -6.61 2.94 2.68
C TYR A 138 -5.13 2.92 2.31
N ALA A 139 -4.24 2.89 3.31
CA ALA A 139 -2.80 2.93 3.07
C ALA A 139 -2.30 1.72 2.28
N ASP A 140 -2.81 0.52 2.55
CA ASP A 140 -2.42 -0.72 1.86
C ASP A 140 -2.52 -0.59 0.34
N ASP A 141 -3.69 -0.18 -0.14
CA ASP A 141 -3.96 -0.07 -1.58
C ASP A 141 -3.13 1.07 -2.20
N CYS A 142 -2.97 2.19 -1.48
CA CYS A 142 -2.09 3.27 -1.91
C CYS A 142 -0.64 2.80 -2.08
N LEU A 143 -0.11 2.03 -1.12
CA LEU A 143 1.26 1.54 -1.16
C LEU A 143 1.44 0.57 -2.32
N VAL A 144 0.50 -0.36 -2.52
CA VAL A 144 0.54 -1.31 -3.63
C VAL A 144 0.49 -0.59 -4.98
N ASP A 145 -0.42 0.37 -5.16
CA ASP A 145 -0.55 1.13 -6.40
C ASP A 145 0.70 1.95 -6.70
N ARG A 146 1.24 2.66 -5.70
CA ARG A 146 2.45 3.48 -5.84
C ARG A 146 3.66 2.64 -6.24
N VAL A 147 3.84 1.50 -5.60
CA VAL A 147 4.94 0.55 -5.86
C VAL A 147 4.79 -0.13 -7.22
N THR A 148 3.55 -0.37 -7.66
CA THR A 148 3.26 -0.95 -8.97
C THR A 148 3.60 0.04 -10.10
N GLN A 149 3.26 1.32 -9.91
CA GLN A 149 3.58 2.39 -10.86
C GLN A 149 5.08 2.72 -10.87
N HIS A 150 5.66 2.88 -9.69
CA HIS A 150 7.05 3.26 -9.49
C HIS A 150 7.77 2.20 -8.69
N LYS A 151 8.62 1.42 -9.35
CA LYS A 151 9.37 0.34 -8.72
C LYS A 151 10.62 0.83 -7.98
N CYS A 152 10.83 2.12 -7.82
CA CYS A 152 12.01 2.71 -7.17
C CYS A 152 11.90 2.82 -5.64
N TYR A 153 11.03 2.00 -5.01
CA TYR A 153 10.77 2.05 -3.57
C TYR A 153 11.02 0.70 -2.90
N ILE A 154 11.52 0.76 -1.68
CA ILE A 154 11.54 -0.33 -0.71
C ILE A 154 10.30 -0.18 0.17
N VAL A 155 9.59 -1.26 0.49
CA VAL A 155 8.41 -1.15 1.37
C VAL A 155 8.74 -1.71 2.76
N ALA A 156 8.61 -0.87 3.78
CA ALA A 156 8.76 -1.27 5.18
C ALA A 156 7.40 -1.58 5.79
N THR A 157 7.07 -2.87 5.93
CA THR A 157 5.81 -3.33 6.53
C THR A 157 6.01 -4.63 7.33
N CYS A 158 5.22 -4.78 8.39
CA CYS A 158 5.16 -6.00 9.18
C CYS A 158 3.93 -6.86 8.82
N ASP A 159 3.02 -6.37 7.98
CA ASP A 159 1.72 -6.99 7.77
C ASP A 159 1.78 -8.17 6.80
N ARG A 160 1.18 -9.29 7.20
CA ARG A 160 1.24 -10.54 6.43
C ARG A 160 0.51 -10.43 5.10
N ASP A 161 -0.64 -9.76 5.08
CA ASP A 161 -1.45 -9.61 3.87
C ASP A 161 -0.83 -8.63 2.89
N LEU A 162 -0.36 -7.48 3.37
CA LEU A 162 0.34 -6.50 2.54
C LEU A 162 1.62 -7.09 1.93
N LYS A 163 2.41 -7.83 2.72
CA LYS A 163 3.56 -8.60 2.20
C LYS A 163 3.15 -9.57 1.10
N ARG A 164 2.05 -10.31 1.27
CA ARG A 164 1.57 -11.27 0.27
C ARG A 164 1.14 -10.57 -1.02
N ARG A 165 0.58 -9.36 -0.95
CA ARG A 165 0.24 -8.51 -2.11
C ARG A 165 1.50 -8.00 -2.82
N ILE A 166 2.43 -7.38 -2.09
CA ILE A 166 3.68 -6.81 -2.65
C ILE A 166 4.56 -7.92 -3.23
N ARG A 167 4.54 -9.13 -2.66
CA ARG A 167 5.26 -10.28 -3.22
C ARG A 167 4.84 -10.63 -4.66
N LYS A 168 3.64 -10.26 -5.10
CA LYS A 168 3.20 -10.45 -6.49
C LYS A 168 3.86 -9.46 -7.46
N VAL A 169 4.32 -8.31 -6.95
CA VAL A 169 5.03 -7.30 -7.73
C VAL A 169 6.53 -7.67 -7.77
N PRO A 170 7.12 -7.91 -8.96
CA PRO A 170 8.55 -8.19 -9.08
C PRO A 170 9.39 -6.91 -8.92
N GLY A 171 10.60 -7.06 -8.37
CA GLY A 171 11.59 -5.98 -8.26
C GLY A 171 11.42 -5.05 -7.05
N VAL A 172 10.51 -5.38 -6.13
CA VAL A 172 10.23 -4.58 -4.93
C VAL A 172 10.75 -5.33 -3.69
N PRO A 173 11.76 -4.79 -2.99
CA PRO A 173 12.23 -5.32 -1.72
C PRO A 173 11.26 -4.96 -0.58
N ILE A 174 11.15 -5.86 0.40
CA ILE A 174 10.28 -5.70 1.56
C ILE A 174 11.14 -5.70 2.81
N MET A 175 11.11 -4.63 3.59
CA MET A 175 11.77 -4.55 4.89
C MET A 175 10.80 -4.88 6.01
N TYR A 176 11.25 -5.67 6.98
CA TYR A 176 10.49 -6.07 8.15
C TYR A 176 11.38 -6.10 9.40
N ILE A 177 10.74 -6.19 10.56
CA ILE A 177 11.44 -6.20 11.86
C ILE A 177 11.50 -7.64 12.39
N THR A 178 12.70 -8.10 12.75
CA THR A 178 12.93 -9.37 13.47
C THR A 178 14.02 -9.20 14.51
N ASN A 179 13.81 -9.73 15.71
CA ASN A 179 14.81 -9.75 16.80
C ASN A 179 15.50 -8.40 17.04
N HIS A 180 14.71 -7.32 17.14
CA HIS A 180 15.21 -5.95 17.32
C HIS A 180 16.16 -5.45 16.21
N LYS A 181 16.08 -6.03 15.01
CA LYS A 181 16.82 -5.58 13.83
C LYS A 181 15.90 -5.49 12.63
N TYR A 182 16.24 -4.61 11.69
CA TYR A 182 15.60 -4.61 10.38
C TYR A 182 16.23 -5.67 9.50
N SER A 183 15.40 -6.35 8.73
CA SER A 183 15.79 -7.38 7.80
C SER A 183 15.02 -7.16 6.51
N ILE A 184 15.68 -7.43 5.40
CA ILE A 184 15.12 -7.21 4.07
C ILE A 184 14.85 -8.56 3.42
N GLU A 185 13.61 -8.74 3.00
CA GLU A 185 13.18 -9.79 2.10
C GLU A 185 13.33 -9.28 0.66
N ARG A 186 13.90 -10.11 -0.21
CA ARG A 186 14.13 -9.90 -1.64
C ARG A 186 15.22 -8.88 -2.00
N LEU A 187 16.39 -9.42 -2.31
CA LEU A 187 17.23 -9.00 -3.43
C LEU A 187 17.25 -10.18 -4.41
N PRO A 188 17.04 -10.02 -5.73
CA PRO A 188 17.53 -11.02 -6.66
C PRO A 188 19.06 -10.85 -6.71
N GLU A 189 19.79 -11.87 -6.23
CA GLU A 189 21.25 -11.93 -5.98
C GLU A 189 21.74 -11.42 -4.61
N ALA A 190 21.68 -12.28 -3.58
CA ALA A 190 22.63 -12.27 -2.45
C ALA A 190 22.61 -13.63 -1.71
N THR A 191 22.68 -14.73 -2.47
CA THR A 191 23.01 -16.07 -1.94
C THR A 191 24.44 -16.47 -2.33
N LEU A 192 25.31 -15.49 -2.60
CA LEU A 192 26.74 -15.72 -2.82
C LEU A 192 27.51 -15.07 -1.68
N GLY A 193 27.98 -15.92 -0.75
CA GLY A 193 29.08 -15.60 0.17
C GLY A 193 28.68 -14.93 1.49
N GLY A 194 28.50 -15.73 2.54
CA GLY A 194 28.41 -15.21 3.90
C GLY A 194 27.87 -16.22 4.89
N GLY A 195 28.66 -17.24 5.22
CA GLY A 195 28.31 -18.21 6.24
C GLY A 195 28.08 -17.54 7.60
N ASN A 196 27.02 -17.95 8.28
CA ASN A 196 27.11 -18.23 9.71
C ASN A 196 26.14 -19.34 10.10
N ALA A 197 26.72 -20.53 10.20
CA ALA A 197 26.21 -21.63 10.97
C ALA A 197 26.21 -21.28 12.47
N ARG A 198 25.45 -22.09 13.23
CA ARG A 198 25.32 -22.18 14.70
C ARG A 198 24.25 -21.20 15.24
N ARG A 199 23.13 -21.67 15.81
CA ARG A 199 23.05 -22.68 16.87
C ARG A 199 21.59 -23.18 17.00
N LEU A 200 21.27 -24.35 16.45
CA LEU A 200 20.14 -25.18 16.91
C LEU A 200 20.76 -26.42 17.54
N SER A 201 20.96 -26.33 18.86
CA SER A 201 21.46 -27.42 19.68
C SER A 201 20.40 -28.50 19.81
N LYS A 202 20.72 -29.67 19.24
CA LYS A 202 20.50 -31.03 19.76
C LYS A 202 19.42 -31.16 20.84
N SER A 203 18.29 -31.75 20.48
CA SER A 203 17.66 -32.80 21.29
C SER A 203 16.73 -33.67 20.43
N LEU A 204 16.87 -34.98 20.61
CA LEU A 204 15.92 -36.04 20.23
C LEU A 204 15.82 -36.44 18.75
N PHE A 205 16.90 -37.01 18.22
CA PHE A 205 16.78 -38.14 17.28
C PHE A 205 17.50 -39.32 17.94
N PHE A 206 16.76 -40.12 18.71
CA PHE A 206 17.24 -41.37 19.26
C PHE A 206 16.06 -42.35 19.39
N ILE A 207 15.46 -42.75 18.27
CA ILE A 207 14.61 -43.95 18.20
C ILE A 207 14.77 -44.55 16.80
N SER A 208 15.55 -45.63 16.71
CA SER A 208 15.20 -46.91 16.05
C SER A 208 16.47 -47.64 15.58
N LEU A 209 17.01 -48.50 16.44
CA LEU A 209 17.72 -49.69 16.00
C LEU A 209 17.55 -50.78 17.07
N LEU A 210 16.51 -51.59 16.86
CA LEU A 210 16.29 -52.93 17.38
C LEU A 210 15.28 -53.59 16.45
#